data_AF-A0A7G2FEB5-F1
#
_entry.id   AF-A0A7G2FEB5-F1
#
_cell.length_a   1.000
_cell.length_b   1.000
_cell.length_c   1.000
_cell.angle_alpha   90.00
_cell.angle_beta   90.00
_cell.angle_gamma   90.00
#
_symmetry.space_group_name_H-M   'P 1'
#
loop_
_entity.id
_entity.type
_entity.pdbx_description
1 polymer ?
#
loop_
_entity_poly.entity_id
_entity_poly.type
_entity_poly.pdbx_seq_one_letter_code
_entity_poly.pdbx_strand_id
1 'polypeptide(L)'
;MSGLHRSSSSSKNIGNCLPSKELLDDLCSRFVLNVPEEDQQSFERILFLVEYAYWYYEDNAVENDPKLKSLSLKEFTSLLFNSCDVLRPYVTHIDDIFKDFTSYKCRVPVTGAIILDETYERCLLVKGWKGSSWSFPRGKKSKDEEDHACAIREVLEETGFDVSKLLKREEYIEFVFRQQRVRLYIVAGVTEDTVFAPLTKKEISEITWHRLDHLQPASNEVITHGVSGLKLYMVAPFLSSLKSWILKHPSPVARRPNKPLKALCVWNARTSVGGNGTATVESQNRNFINFKFNQSVILQALESGNSA
;
A
#
# COMPACT_ATOMS: atom_id res chain seq x y z
N MET A 1 -13.48 50.27 32.95
CA MET A 1 -12.72 49.14 33.53
C MET A 1 -13.52 47.87 33.35
N SER A 2 -12.81 46.74 33.20
CA SER A 2 -13.26 45.34 33.09
C SER A 2 -13.23 44.75 31.67
N GLY A 3 -12.01 44.37 31.27
CA GLY A 3 -11.73 43.58 30.08
C GLY A 3 -12.16 42.12 30.27
N LEU A 4 -12.78 41.57 29.23
CA LEU A 4 -13.13 40.16 29.12
C LEU A 4 -11.90 39.38 28.66
N HIS A 5 -11.44 38.45 29.51
CA HIS A 5 -10.42 37.47 29.18
C HIS A 5 -10.90 36.60 28.02
N ARG A 6 -10.22 36.74 26.87
CA ARG A 6 -10.36 35.84 25.72
C ARG A 6 -9.47 34.63 26.00
N SER A 7 -10.07 33.53 26.40
CA SER A 7 -9.40 32.23 26.56
C SER A 7 -8.69 31.88 25.24
N SER A 8 -7.37 31.80 25.29
CA SER A 8 -6.50 31.45 24.17
C SER A 8 -6.87 30.07 23.64
N SER A 9 -7.18 29.99 22.35
CA SER A 9 -7.32 28.75 21.60
C SER A 9 -6.06 27.90 21.81
N SER A 10 -6.27 26.66 22.27
CA SER A 10 -5.27 25.61 22.33
C SER A 10 -4.66 25.38 20.95
N SER A 11 -3.49 25.99 20.72
CA SER A 11 -2.60 25.65 19.61
C SER A 11 -2.31 24.16 19.71
N LYS A 12 -2.72 23.39 18.69
CA LYS A 12 -2.26 22.01 18.51
C LYS A 12 -0.73 22.08 18.41
N ASN A 13 -0.02 21.61 19.45
CA ASN A 13 1.42 21.43 19.38
C ASN A 13 1.69 20.44 18.23
N ILE A 14 2.18 20.95 17.11
CA ILE A 14 2.70 20.13 16.02
C ILE A 14 3.97 19.48 16.59
N GLY A 15 3.99 18.14 16.63
CA GLY A 15 5.08 17.36 17.22
C GLY A 15 6.43 17.74 16.60
N ASN A 16 7.34 18.26 17.43
CA ASN A 16 8.71 18.59 17.05
C ASN A 16 9.73 17.67 17.72
N CYS A 17 9.30 16.71 18.55
CA CYS A 17 10.20 15.82 19.26
C CYS A 17 10.63 14.66 18.34
N LEU A 18 11.93 14.44 18.21
CA LEU A 18 12.44 13.25 17.52
C LEU A 18 12.18 11.99 18.37
N PRO A 19 12.06 10.80 17.75
CA PRO A 19 11.96 9.55 18.50
C PRO A 19 13.16 9.36 19.44
N SER A 20 12.90 8.81 20.63
CA SER A 20 13.95 8.49 21.58
C SER A 20 14.85 7.37 21.03
N LYS A 21 16.09 7.29 21.55
CA LYS A 21 17.00 6.18 21.24
C LYS A 21 16.37 4.83 21.59
N GLU A 22 15.68 4.73 22.73
CA GLU A 22 14.99 3.50 23.16
C GLU A 22 13.93 3.04 22.15
N LEU A 23 13.15 3.98 21.61
CA LEU A 23 12.15 3.67 20.58
C LEU A 23 12.82 3.21 19.28
N LEU A 24 13.89 3.88 18.84
CA LEU A 24 14.62 3.48 17.65
C LEU A 24 15.30 2.11 17.82
N ASP A 25 15.87 1.84 19.00
CA ASP A 25 16.49 0.55 19.33
C ASP A 25 15.44 -0.58 19.33
N ASP A 26 14.24 -0.35 19.89
CA ASP A 26 13.11 -1.30 19.84
C ASP A 26 12.68 -1.59 18.39
N LEU A 27 12.46 -0.55 17.59
CA LEU A 27 12.05 -0.71 16.19
C LEU A 27 13.13 -1.41 15.36
N CYS A 28 14.41 -1.04 15.55
CA CYS A 28 15.52 -1.67 14.84
C CYS A 28 15.65 -3.16 15.21
N SER A 29 15.56 -3.48 16.49
CA SER A 29 15.58 -4.86 16.98
C SER A 29 14.40 -5.68 16.44
N ARG A 30 13.19 -5.12 16.50
CA ARG A 30 11.95 -5.79 16.12
C ARG A 30 11.85 -6.09 14.63
N PHE A 31 12.27 -5.15 13.79
CA PHE A 31 12.03 -5.21 12.35
C PHE A 31 13.28 -5.51 11.52
N VAL A 32 14.48 -5.16 11.99
CA VAL A 32 15.68 -5.16 11.13
C VAL A 32 16.73 -6.18 11.60
N LEU A 33 17.07 -6.21 12.90
CA LEU A 33 18.23 -6.98 13.37
C LEU A 33 17.94 -8.48 13.58
N ASN A 34 16.71 -8.83 13.95
CA ASN A 34 16.34 -10.20 14.32
C ASN A 34 15.56 -10.93 13.21
N VAL A 35 15.81 -10.58 11.95
CA VAL A 35 15.22 -11.23 10.77
C VAL A 35 16.14 -12.35 10.23
N PRO A 36 15.65 -13.26 9.38
CA PRO A 36 16.49 -14.26 8.73
C PRO A 36 17.69 -13.65 8.00
N GLU A 37 18.84 -14.32 8.02
CA GLU A 37 20.09 -13.82 7.40
C GLU A 37 19.92 -13.43 5.93
N GLU A 38 19.04 -14.14 5.22
CA GLU A 38 18.71 -13.83 3.85
C GLU A 38 18.20 -12.40 3.67
N ASP A 39 17.38 -11.88 4.58
CA ASP A 39 16.84 -10.52 4.55
C ASP A 39 17.88 -9.43 4.86
N GLN A 40 19.08 -9.82 5.28
CA GLN A 40 20.20 -8.92 5.56
C GLN A 40 21.28 -8.93 4.47
N GLN A 41 21.05 -9.65 3.36
CA GLN A 41 22.03 -9.81 2.29
C GLN A 41 22.21 -8.57 1.40
N SER A 42 21.28 -7.62 1.42
CA SER A 42 21.37 -6.40 0.61
C SER A 42 20.65 -5.22 1.25
N PHE A 43 21.09 -4.01 0.92
CA PHE A 43 20.47 -2.78 1.44
C PHE A 43 19.02 -2.62 0.98
N GLU A 44 18.66 -3.15 -0.18
CA GLU A 44 17.29 -3.12 -0.66
C GLU A 44 16.36 -3.94 0.24
N ARG A 45 16.79 -5.14 0.66
CA ARG A 45 16.02 -5.97 1.62
C ARG A 45 15.94 -5.29 2.98
N ILE A 46 17.06 -4.76 3.48
CA ILE A 46 17.09 -3.98 4.73
C ILE A 46 16.12 -2.79 4.65
N LEU A 47 16.09 -2.05 3.53
CA LEU A 47 15.21 -0.89 3.40
C LEU A 47 13.72 -1.24 3.31
N PHE A 48 13.33 -2.44 2.86
CA PHE A 48 11.95 -2.91 3.03
C PHE A 48 11.60 -3.09 4.52
N LEU A 49 12.51 -3.65 5.31
CA LEU A 49 12.32 -3.81 6.75
C LEU A 49 12.26 -2.47 7.48
N VAL A 50 13.14 -1.53 7.11
CA VAL A 50 13.12 -0.16 7.63
C VAL A 50 11.82 0.55 7.26
N GLU A 51 11.28 0.31 6.07
CA GLU A 51 9.98 0.86 5.68
C GLU A 51 8.83 0.31 6.54
N TYR A 52 8.83 -0.99 6.88
CA TYR A 52 7.86 -1.53 7.86
C TYR A 52 8.00 -0.88 9.23
N ALA A 53 9.23 -0.70 9.72
CA ALA A 53 9.49 -0.01 10.98
C ALA A 53 9.02 1.46 10.95
N TYR A 54 9.23 2.14 9.82
CA TYR A 54 8.76 3.50 9.57
C TYR A 54 7.23 3.60 9.63
N TRP A 55 6.52 2.70 8.97
CA TRP A 55 5.05 2.69 9.01
C TRP A 55 4.53 2.39 10.41
N TYR A 56 5.15 1.45 11.13
CA TYR A 56 4.81 1.22 12.54
C TYR A 56 5.03 2.48 13.38
N TYR A 57 6.11 3.23 13.15
CA TYR A 57 6.34 4.51 13.81
C TYR A 57 5.22 5.54 13.51
N GLU A 58 4.87 5.76 12.24
CA GLU A 58 3.86 6.75 11.85
C GLU A 58 2.44 6.38 12.29
N ASP A 59 2.06 5.09 12.19
CA ASP A 59 0.70 4.63 12.42
C ASP A 59 0.41 4.19 13.85
N ASN A 60 1.44 3.92 14.64
CA ASN A 60 1.29 3.51 16.03
C ASN A 60 1.97 4.49 16.98
N ALA A 61 3.25 4.82 16.80
CA ALA A 61 3.95 5.67 17.77
C ALA A 61 3.47 7.13 17.70
N VAL A 62 3.48 7.74 16.51
CA VAL A 62 3.07 9.14 16.31
C VAL A 62 1.56 9.32 16.57
N GLU A 63 0.74 8.32 16.24
CA GLU A 63 -0.71 8.36 16.52
C GLU A 63 -1.00 8.33 18.03
N ASN A 64 -0.22 7.59 18.82
CA ASN A 64 -0.39 7.48 20.26
C ASN A 64 0.29 8.61 21.05
N ASP A 65 1.38 9.20 20.53
CA ASP A 65 2.03 10.38 21.11
C ASP A 65 2.17 11.52 20.09
N PRO A 66 1.21 12.46 20.07
CA PRO A 66 1.22 13.60 19.14
C PRO A 66 2.41 14.57 19.31
N LYS A 67 3.26 14.41 20.33
CA LYS A 67 4.49 15.20 20.49
C LYS A 67 5.60 14.73 19.55
N LEU A 68 5.55 13.48 19.11
CA LEU A 68 6.49 12.92 18.16
C LEU A 68 6.34 13.58 16.79
N LYS A 69 7.47 13.88 16.15
CA LYS A 69 7.53 14.45 14.82
C LYS A 69 7.18 13.38 13.78
N SER A 70 6.25 13.68 12.88
CA SER A 70 6.08 12.87 11.65
C SER A 70 7.29 13.08 10.73
N LEU A 71 7.88 11.97 10.27
CA LEU A 71 9.13 11.94 9.52
C LEU A 71 8.88 11.49 8.08
N SER A 72 9.77 11.89 7.19
CA SER A 72 9.94 11.16 5.93
C SER A 72 10.66 9.82 6.18
N LEU A 73 10.43 8.85 5.30
CA LEU A 73 11.13 7.55 5.36
C LEU A 73 12.66 7.74 5.39
N LYS A 74 13.19 8.72 4.65
CA LYS A 74 14.63 9.02 4.62
C LYS A 74 15.13 9.59 5.95
N GLU A 75 14.43 10.56 6.54
CA GLU A 75 14.79 11.08 7.88
C GLU A 75 14.73 9.98 8.94
N PHE A 76 13.69 9.16 8.92
CA PHE A 76 13.56 8.02 9.84
C PHE A 76 14.70 7.01 9.66
N THR A 77 15.05 6.67 8.42
CA THR A 77 16.15 5.75 8.13
C THR A 77 17.48 6.29 8.63
N SER A 78 17.77 7.59 8.44
CA SER A 78 18.97 8.23 8.99
C SER A 78 19.05 8.11 10.51
N LEU A 79 17.93 8.36 11.21
CA LEU A 79 17.87 8.26 12.67
C LEU A 79 18.06 6.82 13.14
N LEU A 80 17.37 5.86 12.51
CA LEU A 80 17.47 4.44 12.82
C LEU A 80 18.90 3.92 12.60
N PHE A 81 19.51 4.23 11.45
CA PHE A 81 20.87 3.81 11.14
C PHE A 81 21.87 4.42 12.13
N ASN A 82 21.72 5.70 12.47
CA ASN A 82 22.61 6.34 13.44
C ASN A 82 22.48 5.76 14.86
N SER A 83 21.29 5.28 15.23
CA SER A 83 21.05 4.64 16.53
C SER A 83 21.64 3.22 16.65
N CYS A 84 21.83 2.53 15.52
CA CYS A 84 22.31 1.15 15.46
C CYS A 84 23.79 1.08 15.09
N ASP A 85 24.65 0.55 15.96
CA ASP A 85 26.10 0.52 15.73
C ASP A 85 26.50 -0.22 14.44
N VAL A 86 25.75 -1.26 14.07
CA VAL A 86 25.99 -2.04 12.83
C VAL A 86 25.64 -1.22 11.57
N LEU A 87 24.61 -0.37 11.63
CA LEU A 87 24.12 0.39 10.48
C LEU A 87 24.70 1.81 10.41
N ARG A 88 25.24 2.33 11.52
CA ARG A 88 25.79 3.69 11.63
C ARG A 88 26.84 4.02 10.56
N PRO A 89 27.77 3.13 10.17
CA PRO A 89 28.75 3.42 9.13
C PRO A 89 28.12 3.78 7.77
N TYR A 90 26.88 3.37 7.50
CA TYR A 90 26.21 3.56 6.21
C TYR A 90 25.40 4.85 6.12
N VAL A 91 25.29 5.62 7.21
CA VAL A 91 24.56 6.90 7.21
C VAL A 91 25.13 7.88 6.18
N THR A 92 26.46 7.87 5.96
CA THR A 92 27.12 8.72 4.96
C THR A 92 26.78 8.35 3.52
N HIS A 93 26.28 7.13 3.29
CA HIS A 93 25.92 6.59 1.98
C HIS A 93 24.41 6.51 1.75
N ILE A 94 23.61 7.12 2.64
CA ILE A 94 22.16 6.97 2.64
C ILE A 94 21.51 7.44 1.33
N ASP A 95 22.09 8.44 0.67
CA ASP A 95 21.60 8.96 -0.61
C ASP A 95 21.70 7.91 -1.72
N ASP A 96 22.84 7.24 -1.82
CA ASP A 96 23.09 6.18 -2.80
C ASP A 96 22.23 4.95 -2.48
N ILE A 97 22.16 4.55 -1.20
CA ILE A 97 21.30 3.45 -0.74
C ILE A 97 19.83 3.70 -1.12
N PHE A 98 19.31 4.91 -0.92
CA PHE A 98 17.94 5.25 -1.30
C PHE A 98 17.72 5.27 -2.80
N LYS A 99 18.72 5.73 -3.57
CA LYS A 99 18.67 5.71 -5.03
C LYS A 99 18.56 4.28 -5.55
N ASP A 100 19.40 3.38 -5.04
CA ASP A 100 19.41 1.97 -5.46
C ASP A 100 18.14 1.26 -5.01
N PHE A 101 17.71 1.46 -3.76
CA PHE A 101 16.44 0.95 -3.26
C PHE A 101 15.25 1.42 -4.10
N THR A 102 15.21 2.71 -4.47
CA THR A 102 14.12 3.24 -5.31
C THR A 102 14.13 2.58 -6.69
N SER A 103 15.31 2.42 -7.31
CA SER A 103 15.48 1.75 -8.60
C SER A 103 15.01 0.29 -8.54
N TYR A 104 15.41 -0.45 -7.50
CA TYR A 104 15.00 -1.83 -7.25
C TYR A 104 13.48 -1.92 -7.05
N LYS A 105 12.96 -1.11 -6.12
CA LYS A 105 11.55 -1.10 -5.73
C LYS A 105 10.62 -0.78 -6.88
N CYS A 106 11.04 0.04 -7.84
CA CYS A 106 10.27 0.33 -9.05
C CYS A 106 10.16 -0.86 -10.02
N ARG A 107 11.04 -1.86 -9.92
CA ARG A 107 11.03 -3.05 -10.80
C ARG A 107 10.27 -4.22 -10.19
N VAL A 108 10.01 -4.19 -8.88
CA VAL A 108 9.25 -5.24 -8.18
C VAL A 108 7.91 -5.46 -8.90
N PRO A 109 7.61 -6.70 -9.33
CA PRO A 109 6.35 -7.01 -9.98
C PRO A 109 5.15 -6.62 -9.11
N VAL A 110 4.13 -6.09 -9.76
CA VAL A 110 2.89 -5.68 -9.09
C VAL A 110 1.77 -6.60 -9.54
N THR A 111 0.99 -7.10 -8.59
CA THR A 111 -0.17 -7.92 -8.88
C THR A 111 -1.40 -7.43 -8.12
N GLY A 112 -2.58 -7.69 -8.67
CA GLY A 112 -3.84 -7.25 -8.10
C GLY A 112 -5.03 -7.76 -8.90
N ALA A 113 -6.17 -7.08 -8.81
CA ALA A 113 -7.38 -7.50 -9.48
C ALA A 113 -8.18 -6.35 -10.14
N ILE A 114 -8.79 -6.66 -11.28
CA ILE A 114 -9.90 -5.92 -11.86
C ILE A 114 -11.17 -6.60 -11.37
N ILE A 115 -11.84 -5.99 -10.40
CA ILE A 115 -13.05 -6.52 -9.79
C ILE A 115 -14.25 -5.93 -10.53
N LEU A 116 -15.08 -6.78 -11.15
CA LEU A 116 -16.28 -6.39 -11.89
C LEU A 116 -17.55 -6.71 -11.11
N ASP A 117 -18.54 -5.82 -11.21
CA ASP A 117 -19.88 -6.06 -10.65
C ASP A 117 -20.61 -7.20 -11.38
N GLU A 118 -21.78 -7.63 -10.91
CA GLU A 118 -22.57 -8.69 -11.56
C GLU A 118 -22.89 -8.41 -13.04
N THR A 119 -22.96 -7.15 -13.45
CA THR A 119 -23.34 -6.73 -14.80
C THR A 119 -22.16 -6.58 -15.76
N TYR A 120 -20.93 -6.60 -15.23
CA TYR A 120 -19.69 -6.27 -15.93
C TYR A 120 -19.65 -4.84 -16.49
N GLU A 121 -20.53 -3.95 -16.04
CA GLU A 121 -20.53 -2.54 -16.47
C GLU A 121 -19.64 -1.65 -15.61
N ARG A 122 -19.36 -2.09 -14.38
CA ARG A 122 -18.55 -1.35 -13.42
C ARG A 122 -17.37 -2.17 -12.95
N CYS A 123 -16.28 -1.46 -12.65
CA CYS A 123 -15.16 -2.01 -11.93
C CYS A 123 -14.91 -1.26 -10.62
N LEU A 124 -14.37 -1.97 -9.64
CA LEU A 124 -13.95 -1.38 -8.36
C LEU A 124 -12.62 -0.67 -8.53
N LEU A 125 -12.53 0.58 -8.11
CA LEU A 125 -11.28 1.34 -8.00
C LEU A 125 -11.08 1.83 -6.58
N VAL A 126 -9.81 1.94 -6.20
CA VAL A 126 -9.36 2.49 -4.91
C VAL A 126 -8.60 3.80 -5.14
N LYS A 127 -8.63 4.67 -4.13
CA LYS A 127 -7.92 5.96 -4.13
C LYS A 127 -7.14 6.14 -2.84
N GLY A 128 -5.83 6.39 -2.93
CA GLY A 128 -4.98 6.57 -1.76
C GLY A 128 -5.12 7.94 -1.06
N TRP A 129 -4.66 8.06 0.19
CA TRP A 129 -4.75 9.32 0.97
C TRP A 129 -3.89 10.47 0.45
N LYS A 130 -2.68 10.17 -0.03
CA LYS A 130 -1.69 11.17 -0.48
C LYS A 130 -1.91 11.64 -1.93
N GLY A 131 -2.97 11.19 -2.60
CA GLY A 131 -3.21 11.45 -4.02
C GLY A 131 -4.68 11.58 -4.40
N SER A 132 -4.91 12.08 -5.62
CA SER A 132 -6.25 12.16 -6.22
C SER A 132 -6.50 11.09 -7.29
N SER A 133 -5.50 10.27 -7.57
CA SER A 133 -5.56 9.25 -8.62
C SER A 133 -6.32 8.01 -8.15
N TRP A 134 -7.15 7.47 -9.03
CA TRP A 134 -7.84 6.20 -8.87
C TRP A 134 -7.11 5.09 -9.61
N SER A 135 -7.12 3.88 -9.05
CA SER A 135 -6.51 2.73 -9.70
C SER A 135 -7.13 1.41 -9.24
N PHE A 136 -6.81 0.32 -9.94
CA PHE A 136 -7.21 -1.03 -9.51
C PHE A 136 -6.47 -1.43 -8.24
N PRO A 137 -7.11 -2.18 -7.32
CA PRO A 137 -6.46 -2.65 -6.12
C PRO A 137 -5.31 -3.62 -6.46
N ARG A 138 -4.12 -3.31 -5.99
CA ARG A 138 -2.87 -4.02 -6.33
C ARG A 138 -1.71 -3.58 -5.45
N GLY A 139 -0.72 -4.45 -5.33
CA GLY A 139 0.55 -4.06 -4.75
C GLY A 139 1.68 -5.01 -5.14
N LYS A 140 2.77 -4.91 -4.40
CA LYS A 140 4.05 -5.50 -4.80
C LYS A 140 4.14 -6.94 -4.33
N LYS A 141 4.66 -7.79 -5.20
CA LYS A 141 4.93 -9.18 -4.88
C LYS A 141 6.04 -9.30 -3.85
N SER A 142 5.80 -10.09 -2.81
CA SER A 142 6.82 -10.48 -1.85
C SER A 142 7.77 -11.53 -2.45
N LYS A 143 8.91 -11.76 -1.78
CA LYS A 143 9.85 -12.81 -2.19
C LYS A 143 9.15 -14.17 -2.19
N ASP A 144 9.38 -14.94 -3.26
CA ASP A 144 8.83 -16.29 -3.47
C ASP A 144 7.28 -16.39 -3.41
N GLU A 145 6.57 -15.27 -3.42
CA GLU A 145 5.11 -15.24 -3.43
C GLU A 145 4.58 -15.53 -4.83
N GLU A 146 3.56 -16.38 -4.96
CA GLU A 146 2.93 -16.61 -6.25
C GLU A 146 2.06 -15.42 -6.68
N ASP A 147 1.95 -15.17 -7.99
CA ASP A 147 1.25 -13.98 -8.51
C ASP A 147 -0.21 -13.87 -8.05
N HIS A 148 -0.93 -14.99 -8.03
CA HIS A 148 -2.32 -15.03 -7.58
C HIS A 148 -2.43 -14.86 -6.06
N ALA A 149 -1.44 -15.35 -5.30
CA ALA A 149 -1.42 -15.19 -3.85
C ALA A 149 -1.18 -13.73 -3.46
N CYS A 150 -0.24 -13.07 -4.13
CA CYS A 150 -0.03 -11.62 -4.00
C CYS A 150 -1.31 -10.84 -4.33
N ALA A 151 -1.97 -11.16 -5.45
CA ALA A 151 -3.20 -10.48 -5.83
C ALA A 151 -4.32 -10.63 -4.79
N ILE A 152 -4.49 -11.83 -4.20
CA ILE A 152 -5.47 -12.07 -3.13
C ILE A 152 -5.12 -11.22 -1.89
N ARG A 153 -3.87 -11.25 -1.45
CA ARG A 153 -3.39 -10.51 -0.28
C ARG A 153 -3.61 -9.00 -0.45
N GLU A 154 -3.13 -8.44 -1.55
CA GLU A 154 -3.20 -7.00 -1.83
C GLU A 154 -4.64 -6.51 -1.95
N VAL A 155 -5.51 -7.28 -2.62
CA VAL A 155 -6.93 -6.92 -2.71
C VAL A 155 -7.60 -6.99 -1.34
N LEU A 156 -7.29 -8.00 -0.52
CA LEU A 156 -7.81 -8.10 0.83
C LEU A 156 -7.33 -6.94 1.71
N GLU A 157 -6.05 -6.57 1.62
CA GLU A 157 -5.46 -5.45 2.36
C GLU A 157 -6.11 -4.10 1.99
N GLU A 158 -6.22 -3.79 0.70
CA GLU A 158 -6.74 -2.50 0.22
C GLU A 158 -8.26 -2.38 0.22
N THR A 159 -9.01 -3.49 0.21
CA THR A 159 -10.47 -3.46 0.05
C THR A 159 -11.26 -4.21 1.12
N GLY A 160 -10.61 -5.08 1.90
CA GLY A 160 -11.26 -5.97 2.86
C GLY A 160 -12.02 -7.15 2.23
N PHE A 161 -11.95 -7.29 0.90
CA PHE A 161 -12.67 -8.32 0.17
C PHE A 161 -11.74 -9.47 -0.24
N ASP A 162 -12.06 -10.69 0.22
CA ASP A 162 -11.32 -11.89 -0.15
C ASP A 162 -11.79 -12.44 -1.51
N VAL A 163 -10.94 -12.31 -2.52
CA VAL A 163 -11.19 -12.79 -3.89
C VAL A 163 -10.78 -14.25 -4.12
N SER A 164 -10.25 -14.96 -3.12
CA SER A 164 -9.67 -16.30 -3.27
C SER A 164 -10.59 -17.32 -3.93
N LYS A 165 -11.90 -17.25 -3.66
CA LYS A 165 -12.92 -18.16 -4.21
C LYS A 165 -13.39 -17.79 -5.62
N LEU A 166 -13.15 -16.55 -6.04
CA LEU A 166 -13.61 -16.01 -7.32
C LEU A 166 -12.48 -15.91 -8.34
N LEU A 167 -11.24 -15.81 -7.88
CA LEU A 167 -10.06 -15.65 -8.71
C LEU A 167 -9.79 -16.94 -9.50
N LYS A 168 -9.65 -16.78 -10.82
CA LYS A 168 -9.19 -17.82 -11.74
C LYS A 168 -7.77 -17.51 -12.20
N ARG A 169 -6.86 -18.47 -12.08
CA ARG A 169 -5.41 -18.26 -12.30
C ARG A 169 -5.07 -17.93 -13.76
N GLU A 170 -5.91 -18.36 -14.67
CA GLU A 170 -5.82 -18.18 -16.12
C GLU A 170 -6.45 -16.88 -16.62
N GLU A 171 -7.30 -16.24 -15.81
CA GLU A 171 -8.03 -15.02 -16.19
C GLU A 171 -7.30 -13.77 -15.67
N TYR A 172 -6.32 -13.31 -16.45
CA TYR A 172 -5.57 -12.10 -16.12
C TYR A 172 -5.22 -11.27 -17.36
N ILE A 173 -4.90 -10.00 -17.11
CA ILE A 173 -4.30 -9.10 -18.10
C ILE A 173 -2.95 -8.67 -17.55
N GLU A 174 -1.92 -8.75 -18.40
CA GLU A 174 -0.57 -8.33 -18.04
C GLU A 174 -0.12 -7.16 -18.91
N PHE A 175 0.55 -6.21 -18.28
CA PHE A 175 1.13 -5.05 -18.92
C PHE A 175 2.51 -4.78 -18.33
N VAL A 176 3.49 -4.52 -19.18
CA VAL A 176 4.83 -4.11 -18.75
C VAL A 176 4.99 -2.62 -19.00
N PHE A 177 5.17 -1.85 -17.92
CA PHE A 177 5.46 -0.43 -18.01
C PHE A 177 6.91 -0.18 -17.61
N ARG A 178 7.71 0.33 -18.55
CA ARG A 178 9.17 0.46 -18.39
C ARG A 178 9.80 -0.90 -18.07
N GLN A 179 10.14 -1.14 -16.81
CA GLN A 179 10.73 -2.38 -16.31
C GLN A 179 9.88 -3.03 -15.22
N GLN A 180 8.68 -2.51 -14.98
CA GLN A 180 7.74 -3.07 -14.00
C GLN A 180 6.70 -3.91 -14.72
N ARG A 181 6.63 -5.19 -14.35
CA ARG A 181 5.53 -6.07 -14.76
C ARG A 181 4.33 -5.84 -13.85
N VAL A 182 3.17 -5.60 -14.44
CA VAL A 182 1.89 -5.44 -13.73
C VAL A 182 0.90 -6.47 -14.25
N ARG A 183 0.42 -7.36 -13.37
CA ARG A 183 -0.58 -8.38 -13.70
C ARG A 183 -1.84 -8.15 -12.87
N LEU A 184 -2.99 -8.03 -13.54
CA LEU A 184 -4.28 -7.89 -12.87
C LEU A 184 -5.19 -9.06 -13.24
N TYR A 185 -5.64 -9.80 -12.22
CA TYR A 185 -6.61 -10.88 -12.39
C TYR A 185 -8.01 -10.31 -12.59
N ILE A 186 -8.81 -10.92 -13.46
CA ILE A 186 -10.19 -10.52 -13.67
C ILE A 186 -11.06 -11.31 -12.69
N VAL A 187 -11.67 -10.60 -11.74
CA VAL A 187 -12.59 -11.15 -10.74
C VAL A 187 -13.96 -10.59 -11.03
N ALA A 188 -14.86 -11.44 -11.52
CA ALA A 188 -16.14 -10.98 -12.06
C ALA A 188 -17.32 -11.55 -11.27
N GLY A 189 -18.45 -10.83 -11.26
CA GLY A 189 -19.67 -11.30 -10.62
C GLY A 189 -19.78 -10.90 -9.14
N VAL A 190 -19.07 -9.84 -8.73
CA VAL A 190 -19.15 -9.37 -7.34
C VAL A 190 -20.45 -8.59 -7.14
N THR A 191 -21.19 -8.98 -6.10
CA THR A 191 -22.49 -8.41 -5.79
C THR A 191 -22.33 -7.01 -5.19
N GLU A 192 -23.27 -6.10 -5.47
CA GLU A 192 -23.19 -4.72 -4.97
C GLU A 192 -23.39 -4.58 -3.46
N ASP A 193 -23.96 -5.59 -2.79
CA ASP A 193 -24.09 -5.67 -1.33
C ASP A 193 -22.80 -6.13 -0.63
N THR A 194 -21.76 -6.45 -1.41
CA THR A 194 -20.42 -6.72 -0.86
C THR A 194 -19.92 -5.51 -0.08
N VAL A 195 -19.55 -5.75 1.18
CA VAL A 195 -19.01 -4.73 2.07
C VAL A 195 -17.50 -4.61 1.82
N PHE A 196 -17.05 -3.39 1.61
CA PHE A 196 -15.63 -3.07 1.44
C PHE A 196 -15.16 -2.17 2.57
N ALA A 197 -13.99 -2.47 3.11
CA ALA A 197 -13.28 -1.64 4.07
C ALA A 197 -11.79 -2.03 4.05
N PRO A 198 -10.85 -1.10 3.82
CA PRO A 198 -9.43 -1.42 3.84
C PRO A 198 -9.01 -1.91 5.23
N LEU A 199 -8.07 -2.86 5.26
CA LEU A 199 -7.47 -3.36 6.49
C LEU A 199 -6.24 -2.54 6.90
N THR A 200 -5.63 -1.84 5.95
CA THR A 200 -4.47 -0.97 6.19
C THR A 200 -4.91 0.43 6.62
N LYS A 201 -4.18 1.02 7.57
CA LYS A 201 -4.43 2.38 8.04
C LYS A 201 -3.87 3.40 7.04
N LYS A 202 -4.61 4.47 6.78
CA LYS A 202 -4.16 5.67 6.02
C LYS A 202 -3.57 5.39 4.61
N GLU A 203 -3.81 4.22 4.06
CA GLU A 203 -3.37 3.85 2.70
C GLU A 203 -4.46 4.17 1.68
N ILE A 204 -5.67 3.62 1.87
CA ILE A 204 -6.84 3.87 1.02
C ILE A 204 -7.81 4.85 1.69
N SER A 205 -8.20 5.88 0.95
CA SER A 205 -9.11 6.95 1.38
C SER A 205 -10.54 6.74 0.91
N GLU A 206 -10.72 6.15 -0.28
CA GLU A 206 -12.03 5.94 -0.91
C GLU A 206 -12.00 4.64 -1.76
N ILE A 207 -13.10 3.90 -1.73
CA ILE A 207 -13.36 2.72 -2.59
C ILE A 207 -14.68 2.96 -3.30
N THR A 208 -14.70 2.80 -4.63
CA THR A 208 -15.87 3.19 -5.44
C THR A 208 -16.02 2.30 -6.67
N TRP A 209 -17.27 1.98 -7.01
CA TRP A 209 -17.61 1.39 -8.30
C TRP A 209 -17.66 2.46 -9.38
N HIS A 210 -16.86 2.28 -10.43
CA HIS A 210 -16.82 3.16 -11.59
C HIS A 210 -17.31 2.44 -12.84
N ARG A 211 -18.14 3.12 -13.65
CA ARG A 211 -18.57 2.58 -14.94
C ARG A 211 -17.42 2.56 -15.94
N LEU A 212 -17.27 1.47 -16.68
CA LEU A 212 -16.19 1.29 -17.66
C LEU A 212 -16.24 2.29 -18.84
N ASP A 213 -17.42 2.79 -19.18
CA ASP A 213 -17.62 3.83 -20.20
C ASP A 213 -17.12 5.22 -19.74
N HIS A 214 -17.06 5.48 -18.43
CA HIS A 214 -16.51 6.72 -17.87
C HIS A 214 -14.98 6.67 -17.72
N LEU A 215 -14.39 5.48 -17.79
CA LEU A 215 -12.94 5.27 -17.69
C LEU A 215 -12.23 5.36 -19.05
N GLN A 216 -12.97 5.61 -20.14
CA GLN A 216 -12.38 5.72 -21.47
C GLN A 216 -11.25 6.75 -21.47
N PRO A 217 -10.02 6.34 -21.82
CA PRO A 217 -8.88 7.20 -21.66
C PRO A 217 -8.76 8.13 -22.87
N ALA A 218 -8.34 9.37 -22.63
CA ALA A 218 -8.04 10.31 -23.71
C ALA A 218 -6.76 9.94 -24.50
N SER A 219 -5.90 9.10 -23.90
CA SER A 219 -4.61 8.65 -24.46
C SER A 219 -4.20 7.29 -23.87
N ASN A 220 -3.20 6.64 -24.44
CA ASN A 220 -2.63 5.40 -23.89
C ASN A 220 -1.56 5.65 -22.80
N GLU A 221 -1.57 6.84 -22.18
CA GLU A 221 -0.63 7.16 -21.12
C GLU A 221 -0.96 6.41 -19.81
N VAL A 222 0.02 6.33 -18.92
CA VAL A 222 -0.14 5.66 -17.61
C VAL A 222 -1.01 6.47 -16.65
N ILE A 223 -0.91 7.80 -16.72
CA ILE A 223 -1.80 8.71 -16.00
C ILE A 223 -2.74 9.29 -17.04
N THR A 224 -4.04 9.11 -16.85
CA THR A 224 -5.06 9.64 -17.77
C THR A 224 -6.15 10.34 -16.99
N HIS A 225 -6.98 11.08 -17.71
CA HIS A 225 -8.23 11.60 -17.19
C HIS A 225 -9.37 10.84 -17.87
N GLY A 226 -10.26 10.24 -17.06
CA GLY A 226 -11.52 9.69 -17.55
C GLY A 226 -12.46 10.79 -18.02
N VAL A 227 -13.56 10.40 -18.67
CA VAL A 227 -14.53 11.32 -19.29
C VAL A 227 -15.09 12.35 -18.29
N SER A 228 -15.20 11.97 -17.01
CA SER A 228 -15.67 12.83 -15.94
C SER A 228 -14.56 13.63 -15.23
N GLY A 229 -13.35 13.70 -15.79
CA GLY A 229 -12.18 14.38 -15.20
C GLY A 229 -11.44 13.57 -14.12
N LEU A 230 -11.85 12.32 -13.88
CA LEU A 230 -11.22 11.43 -12.90
C LEU A 230 -9.76 11.17 -13.28
N LYS A 231 -8.82 11.50 -12.39
CA LYS A 231 -7.42 11.15 -12.58
C LYS A 231 -7.25 9.65 -12.35
N LEU A 232 -6.82 8.92 -13.38
CA LEU A 232 -6.61 7.48 -13.35
C LEU A 232 -5.11 7.19 -13.40
N TYR A 233 -4.66 6.17 -12.69
CA TYR A 233 -3.28 5.70 -12.72
C TYR A 233 -3.25 4.20 -13.02
N MET A 234 -2.55 3.80 -14.09
CA MET A 234 -2.43 2.40 -14.52
C MET A 234 -3.77 1.71 -14.77
N VAL A 235 -4.78 2.44 -15.24
CA VAL A 235 -6.10 1.90 -15.62
C VAL A 235 -6.21 1.73 -17.13
N ALA A 236 -5.91 2.80 -17.88
CA ALA A 236 -6.06 2.87 -19.34
C ALA A 236 -5.45 1.67 -20.11
N PRO A 237 -4.21 1.21 -19.79
CA PRO A 237 -3.58 0.10 -20.52
C PRO A 237 -4.37 -1.22 -20.47
N PHE A 238 -5.22 -1.42 -19.46
CA PHE A 238 -5.97 -2.66 -19.26
C PHE A 238 -7.35 -2.66 -19.92
N LEU A 239 -7.90 -1.49 -20.26
CA LEU A 239 -9.31 -1.35 -20.66
C LEU A 239 -9.63 -2.02 -22.00
N SER A 240 -8.71 -2.02 -22.96
CA SER A 240 -8.93 -2.67 -24.26
C SER A 240 -9.08 -4.19 -24.10
N SER A 241 -8.10 -4.83 -23.46
CA SER A 241 -8.12 -6.28 -23.17
C SER A 241 -9.29 -6.66 -22.27
N LEU A 242 -9.63 -5.82 -21.29
CA LEU A 242 -10.79 -6.04 -20.43
C LEU A 242 -12.11 -6.05 -21.22
N LYS A 243 -12.31 -5.10 -22.14
CA LYS A 243 -13.49 -5.11 -23.02
C LYS A 243 -13.53 -6.36 -23.88
N SER A 244 -12.40 -6.78 -24.46
CA SER A 244 -12.33 -8.02 -25.23
C SER A 244 -12.66 -9.25 -24.39
N TRP A 245 -12.25 -9.25 -23.12
CA TRP A 245 -12.61 -10.31 -22.17
C TRP A 245 -14.12 -10.33 -21.89
N ILE A 246 -14.73 -9.17 -21.60
CA ILE A 246 -16.17 -9.03 -21.34
C ILE A 246 -17.00 -9.48 -22.55
N LEU A 247 -16.58 -9.17 -23.78
CA LEU A 247 -17.28 -9.62 -24.99
C LEU A 247 -17.29 -11.15 -25.15
N LYS A 248 -16.25 -11.84 -24.66
CA LYS A 248 -16.15 -13.31 -24.68
C LYS A 248 -16.88 -13.97 -23.51
N HIS A 249 -17.09 -13.22 -22.43
CA HIS A 249 -17.74 -13.67 -21.20
C HIS A 249 -18.96 -12.80 -20.91
N PRO A 250 -20.08 -13.00 -21.62
CA PRO A 250 -21.27 -12.20 -21.39
C PRO A 250 -21.77 -12.40 -19.95
N SER A 251 -22.19 -11.30 -19.31
CA SER A 251 -22.74 -11.37 -17.95
C SER A 251 -24.03 -12.21 -17.93
N PRO A 252 -24.21 -13.07 -16.90
CA PRO A 252 -25.46 -13.79 -16.70
C PRO A 252 -26.60 -12.88 -16.21
N VAL A 253 -26.28 -11.66 -15.75
CA VAL A 253 -27.25 -10.71 -15.21
C VAL A 253 -27.54 -9.63 -16.25
N ALA A 254 -28.81 -9.52 -16.64
CA ALA A 254 -29.24 -8.49 -17.57
C ALA A 254 -29.03 -7.07 -16.99
N ARG A 255 -28.69 -6.15 -17.88
CA ARG A 255 -28.51 -4.72 -17.58
C ARG A 255 -29.77 -4.16 -16.90
N ARG A 256 -29.60 -3.48 -15.77
CA ARG A 256 -30.69 -2.75 -15.08
C ARG A 256 -30.68 -1.28 -15.54
N PRO A 257 -31.62 -0.85 -16.42
CA PRO A 257 -31.60 0.51 -16.98
C PRO A 257 -31.83 1.63 -15.95
N ASN A 258 -32.39 1.32 -14.78
CA ASN A 258 -32.80 2.30 -13.78
C ASN A 258 -31.73 2.62 -12.71
N LYS A 259 -30.52 2.06 -12.80
CA LYS A 259 -29.48 2.35 -11.80
C LYS A 259 -28.79 3.69 -12.07
N PRO A 260 -28.42 4.46 -11.01
CA PRO A 260 -27.74 5.73 -11.19
C PRO A 260 -26.47 5.57 -12.04
N LEU A 261 -26.29 6.50 -12.97
CA LEU A 261 -25.08 6.62 -13.80
C LEU A 261 -23.85 7.08 -13.00
N LYS A 262 -24.05 7.50 -11.75
CA LYS A 262 -22.98 8.00 -10.87
C LYS A 262 -22.18 6.85 -10.27
N ALA A 263 -20.91 7.13 -10.00
CA ALA A 263 -20.03 6.23 -9.27
C ALA A 263 -20.63 5.95 -7.88
N LEU A 264 -20.65 4.67 -7.48
CA LEU A 264 -21.23 4.24 -6.21
C LEU A 264 -20.10 4.08 -5.20
N CYS A 265 -19.92 5.09 -4.35
CA CYS A 265 -18.95 5.03 -3.26
C CYS A 265 -19.44 4.01 -2.24
N VAL A 266 -18.63 2.97 -2.01
CA VAL A 266 -18.92 1.87 -1.08
C VAL A 266 -18.16 2.02 0.23
N TRP A 267 -17.07 2.80 0.23
CA TRP A 267 -16.34 3.13 1.45
C TRP A 267 -15.61 4.47 1.33
N ASN A 268 -15.60 5.26 2.40
CA ASN A 268 -14.88 6.53 2.50
C ASN A 268 -14.39 6.76 3.94
N ALA A 269 -13.11 7.11 4.08
CA ALA A 269 -12.50 7.39 5.37
C ALA A 269 -13.18 8.53 6.15
N ARG A 270 -13.72 9.55 5.48
CA ARG A 270 -14.35 10.72 6.14
C ARG A 270 -15.67 10.40 6.83
N THR A 271 -16.42 9.42 6.34
CA THR A 271 -17.70 9.00 6.93
C THR A 271 -17.52 7.92 8.00
N SER A 272 -16.43 7.15 7.96
CA SER A 272 -16.18 6.06 8.91
C SER A 272 -15.72 6.54 10.30
N VAL A 273 -15.23 7.77 10.44
CA VAL A 273 -14.74 8.33 11.72
C VAL A 273 -15.89 8.79 12.64
N GLY A 274 -17.14 8.81 12.15
CA GLY A 274 -18.32 9.28 12.89
C GLY A 274 -19.15 8.20 13.60
N GLY A 275 -18.77 6.93 13.53
CA GLY A 275 -19.54 5.83 14.11
C GLY A 275 -18.93 5.34 15.43
N ASN A 276 -19.56 5.67 16.56
CA ASN A 276 -19.32 4.99 17.83
C ASN A 276 -19.71 3.51 17.70
N GLY A 277 -18.72 2.66 17.42
CA GLY A 277 -18.84 1.20 17.46
C GLY A 277 -17.60 0.64 18.12
N THR A 278 -17.70 0.32 19.41
CA THR A 278 -16.70 -0.47 20.14
C THR A 278 -16.57 -1.84 19.49
N ALA A 279 -15.50 -2.04 18.71
CA ALA A 279 -15.02 -3.35 18.30
C ALA A 279 -13.68 -3.58 19.00
N THR A 280 -13.71 -4.38 20.06
CA THR A 280 -12.53 -4.96 20.69
C THR A 280 -11.83 -5.88 19.68
N VAL A 281 -10.63 -5.50 19.24
CA VAL A 281 -9.75 -6.37 18.44
C VAL A 281 -8.74 -6.99 19.39
N GLU A 282 -8.89 -8.29 19.63
CA GLU A 282 -7.89 -9.11 20.32
C GLU A 282 -6.57 -9.09 19.53
N SER A 283 -5.50 -8.71 20.22
CA SER A 283 -4.13 -8.78 19.71
C SER A 283 -3.71 -10.24 19.59
N GLN A 284 -3.69 -10.78 18.38
CA GLN A 284 -3.04 -12.07 18.13
C GLN A 284 -1.52 -11.89 18.16
N ASN A 285 -0.94 -12.32 19.27
CA ASN A 285 0.48 -12.57 19.45
C ASN A 285 1.01 -13.45 18.31
N ARG A 286 1.92 -12.92 17.48
CA ARG A 286 2.79 -13.75 16.65
C ARG A 286 3.96 -14.20 17.51
N ASN A 287 4.08 -15.50 17.72
CA ASN A 287 5.13 -16.12 18.53
C ASN A 287 6.52 -15.87 17.92
N PHE A 288 7.43 -15.34 18.74
CA PHE A 288 8.84 -15.10 18.40
C PHE A 288 9.70 -16.32 18.81
N ILE A 289 10.54 -16.79 17.88
CA ILE A 289 11.59 -17.79 18.17
C ILE A 289 12.91 -17.05 18.37
N ASN A 290 13.58 -17.30 19.49
CA ASN A 290 14.91 -16.79 19.80
C ASN A 290 15.97 -17.43 18.88
N PHE A 291 16.73 -16.61 18.17
CA PHE A 291 17.94 -17.04 17.46
C PHE A 291 19.15 -16.22 17.92
N LYS A 292 20.29 -16.89 18.06
CA LYS A 292 21.59 -16.29 18.36
C LYS A 292 22.32 -15.94 17.07
N PHE A 293 23.01 -14.82 17.13
CA PHE A 293 23.64 -14.10 16.02
C PHE A 293 24.93 -14.74 15.50
N ASN A 294 25.21 -14.58 14.18
CA ASN A 294 26.53 -14.80 13.59
C ASN A 294 27.03 -13.55 12.84
N GLN A 295 27.89 -12.80 13.53
CA GLN A 295 28.42 -11.50 13.13
C GLN A 295 29.32 -11.53 11.88
N SER A 296 29.85 -12.70 11.50
CA SER A 296 30.79 -12.82 10.38
C SER A 296 30.12 -12.85 9.00
N VAL A 297 28.86 -13.27 8.91
CA VAL A 297 28.15 -13.45 7.63
C VAL A 297 27.69 -12.11 7.06
N ILE A 298 27.26 -11.20 7.94
CA ILE A 298 26.87 -9.83 7.58
C ILE A 298 28.05 -9.08 6.95
N LEU A 299 29.24 -9.19 7.55
CA LEU A 299 30.45 -8.55 7.00
C LEU A 299 30.84 -9.11 5.63
N GLN A 300 30.70 -10.42 5.39
CA GLN A 300 31.02 -11.04 4.09
C GLN A 300 30.04 -10.65 2.97
N ALA A 301 28.74 -10.58 3.26
CA ALA A 301 27.75 -10.12 2.29
C ALA A 301 27.98 -8.65 1.89
N LEU A 302 28.43 -7.82 2.85
CA LEU A 302 28.71 -6.40 2.66
C LEU A 302 30.03 -6.13 1.92
N GLU A 303 31.03 -7.00 2.05
CA GLU A 303 32.27 -6.92 1.27
C GLU A 303 32.09 -7.37 -0.20
N SER A 304 31.17 -8.30 -0.44
CA SER A 304 30.86 -8.84 -1.78
C SER A 304 30.15 -7.83 -2.69
N GLY A 305 29.40 -6.89 -2.13
CA GLY A 305 28.72 -5.81 -2.88
C GLY A 305 29.64 -4.66 -3.30
N ASN A 306 30.86 -4.58 -2.76
CA ASN A 306 31.87 -3.58 -3.11
C ASN A 306 32.83 -4.05 -4.23
N SER A 307 32.59 -5.23 -4.81
CA SER A 307 33.39 -5.80 -5.89
C SER A 307 32.52 -6.13 -7.12
N ALA A 308 31.85 -5.13 -7.68
CA ALA A 308 31.24 -5.18 -9.02
C ALA A 308 31.14 -3.76 -9.63
#